data_AF-A0A4Y7WLQ3-F1
#
_entry.id   AF-A0A4Y7WLQ3-F1
#
_cell.length_a   1.000
_cell.length_b   1.000
_cell.length_c   1.000
_cell.angle_alpha   90.00
_cell.angle_beta   90.00
_cell.angle_gamma   90.00
#
_symmetry.space_group_name_H-M   'P 1'
#
loop_
_entity.id
_entity.type
_entity.pdbx_description
1 polymer ?
#
loop_
_entity_poly.entity_id
_entity_poly.type
_entity_poly.pdbx_seq_one_letter_code
_entity_poly.pdbx_strand_id
1 'polypeptide(L)'
;MMPSSITLYETYAKTIVFQKNKSKYHVKAHHPDLTICGIGRSATAFKLKEEPLVIKVFYPPYETIAEQEQHNYRKVKESSYYPTLYESGSNYLVIDYIDGRTFFQCLEEGIPILPDYVHQVDQALSYAKRQGLNPSDIHLHNLLVTKENRVHIIDIARFSQTKPCYQWNDLKAGYYKHYHRAYFPSKVPRWMMNLVASIYRATQQ
;
A
#
# COMPACT_ATOMS: atom_id res chain seq x y z
N MET A 1 10.72 33.05 -15.82
CA MET A 1 10.21 31.81 -15.23
C MET A 1 10.31 30.76 -16.33
N MET A 2 11.34 29.89 -16.28
CA MET A 2 11.49 28.82 -17.29
C MET A 2 10.33 27.83 -17.11
N PRO A 3 9.67 27.37 -18.18
CA PRO A 3 8.69 26.29 -18.04
C PRO A 3 9.43 25.08 -17.45
N SER A 4 8.94 24.53 -16.34
CA SER A 4 9.45 23.28 -15.79
C SER A 4 9.36 22.23 -16.89
N SER A 5 10.50 21.68 -17.29
CA SER A 5 10.55 20.55 -18.22
C SER A 5 9.69 19.42 -17.66
N ILE A 6 8.67 19.00 -18.41
CA ILE A 6 7.81 17.87 -18.05
C ILE A 6 8.72 16.65 -17.90
N THR A 7 8.63 15.97 -16.75
CA THR A 7 9.40 14.76 -16.49
C THR A 7 8.88 13.58 -17.31
N LEU A 8 9.68 12.53 -17.46
CA LEU A 8 9.26 11.29 -18.11
C LEU A 8 8.03 10.70 -17.40
N TYR A 9 8.04 10.66 -16.06
CA TYR A 9 6.94 10.08 -15.30
C TYR A 9 5.68 10.92 -15.33
N GLU A 10 5.79 12.25 -15.35
CA GLU A 10 4.63 13.12 -15.57
C GLU A 10 4.00 12.88 -16.94
N THR A 11 4.83 12.65 -17.97
CA THR A 11 4.35 12.28 -19.31
C THR A 11 3.58 10.97 -19.25
N TYR A 12 4.11 9.94 -18.59
CA TYR A 12 3.39 8.68 -18.38
C TYR A 12 2.08 8.86 -17.61
N ALA A 13 2.09 9.61 -16.51
CA ALA A 13 0.91 9.87 -15.70
C ALA A 13 -0.21 10.54 -16.52
N LYS A 14 0.14 11.48 -17.42
CA LYS A 14 -0.80 12.16 -18.32
C LYS A 14 -1.45 11.25 -19.37
N THR A 15 -0.85 10.10 -19.70
CA THR A 15 -1.45 9.13 -20.63
C THR A 15 -2.60 8.34 -20.01
N ILE A 16 -2.72 8.34 -18.68
CA ILE A 16 -3.71 7.53 -17.97
C ILE A 16 -5.06 8.23 -18.00
N VAL A 17 -6.03 7.56 -18.61
CA VAL A 17 -7.41 8.03 -18.70
C VAL A 17 -8.28 7.16 -17.83
N PHE A 18 -8.92 7.76 -16.83
CA PHE A 18 -9.90 7.08 -15.98
C PHE A 18 -11.32 7.29 -16.51
N GLN A 19 -12.15 6.27 -16.36
CA GLN A 19 -13.59 6.36 -16.55
C GLN A 19 -14.29 6.07 -15.22
N LYS A 20 -15.16 6.99 -14.81
CA LYS A 20 -16.03 6.81 -13.64
C LYS A 20 -17.33 6.16 -14.08
N ASN A 21 -17.66 5.01 -13.50
CA ASN A 21 -18.95 4.36 -13.63
C ASN A 21 -19.58 4.25 -12.24
N LYS A 22 -20.69 4.98 -12.02
CA LYS A 22 -21.30 5.20 -10.70
C LYS A 22 -20.24 5.69 -9.70
N SER A 23 -19.97 4.92 -8.65
CA SER A 23 -19.00 5.25 -7.59
C SER A 23 -17.64 4.57 -7.77
N LYS A 24 -17.37 3.93 -8.92
CA LYS A 24 -16.12 3.19 -9.18
C LYS A 24 -15.35 3.78 -10.36
N TYR A 25 -14.03 3.85 -10.23
CA TYR A 25 -13.11 4.23 -11.29
C TYR A 25 -12.52 2.99 -11.96
N HIS A 26 -12.34 3.07 -13.27
CA HIS A 26 -11.67 2.04 -14.07
C HIS A 26 -10.69 2.73 -15.03
N VAL A 27 -9.60 2.06 -15.35
CA VAL A 27 -8.63 2.55 -16.34
C VAL A 27 -9.19 2.31 -17.75
N LYS A 28 -9.35 3.38 -18.53
CA LYS A 28 -9.81 3.34 -19.92
C LYS A 28 -8.64 3.24 -20.90
N ALA A 29 -7.55 3.94 -20.59
CA ALA A 29 -6.32 3.93 -21.39
C ALA A 29 -5.11 4.25 -20.50
N HIS A 30 -3.94 3.75 -20.90
CA HIS A 30 -2.63 4.07 -20.33
C HIS A 30 -1.55 3.76 -21.38
N HIS A 31 -0.33 4.28 -21.19
CA HIS A 31 0.82 3.96 -22.04
C HIS A 31 1.11 2.44 -22.08
N PRO A 32 1.55 1.86 -23.22
CA PRO A 32 1.88 0.42 -23.33
C PRO A 32 3.02 -0.06 -22.42
N ASP A 33 3.91 0.84 -21.99
CA ASP A 33 4.98 0.52 -21.04
C ASP A 33 4.52 0.44 -19.58
N LEU A 34 3.23 0.72 -19.33
CA LEU A 34 2.63 0.66 -18.01
C LEU A 34 1.79 -0.61 -17.89
N THR A 35 2.03 -1.40 -16.85
CA THR A 35 1.19 -2.56 -16.51
C THR A 35 0.51 -2.32 -15.18
N ILE A 36 -0.81 -2.49 -15.13
CA ILE A 36 -1.56 -2.36 -13.87
C ILE A 36 -1.08 -3.43 -12.89
N CYS A 37 -0.57 -3.00 -11.74
CA CYS A 37 -0.11 -3.90 -10.67
C CYS A 37 -0.93 -3.76 -9.38
N GLY A 38 -1.83 -2.78 -9.29
CA GLY A 38 -2.76 -2.64 -8.16
C GLY A 38 -3.88 -1.65 -8.46
N ILE A 39 -5.10 -1.97 -8.04
CA ILE A 39 -6.26 -1.08 -8.15
C ILE A 39 -6.78 -0.80 -6.74
N GLY A 40 -6.68 0.44 -6.31
CA GLY A 40 -7.14 0.92 -5.01
C GLY A 40 -8.42 1.74 -5.09
N ARG A 41 -8.89 2.19 -3.93
CA ARG A 41 -10.07 3.06 -3.78
C ARG A 41 -9.84 4.46 -4.36
N SER A 42 -8.63 4.99 -4.19
CA SER A 42 -8.26 6.36 -4.55
C SER A 42 -7.31 6.44 -5.74
N ALA A 43 -6.64 5.35 -6.10
CA ALA A 43 -5.60 5.33 -7.11
C ALA A 43 -5.48 3.98 -7.82
N THR A 44 -4.85 3.97 -8.99
CA THR A 44 -4.31 2.78 -9.65
C THR A 44 -2.79 2.86 -9.66
N ALA A 45 -2.13 1.75 -9.36
CA ALA A 45 -0.69 1.57 -9.43
C ALA A 45 -0.30 0.87 -10.74
N PHE A 46 0.66 1.45 -11.44
CA PHE A 46 1.19 0.97 -12.71
C PHE A 46 2.68 0.70 -12.58
N LYS A 47 3.10 -0.54 -12.85
CA LYS A 47 4.51 -0.90 -12.95
C LYS A 47 5.06 -0.48 -14.31
N LEU A 48 6.25 0.15 -14.31
CA LEU A 48 7.01 0.42 -15.53
C LEU A 48 7.63 -0.88 -16.08
N LYS A 49 7.62 -1.05 -17.41
CA LYS A 49 8.07 -2.28 -18.06
C LYS A 49 9.57 -2.54 -17.88
N GLU A 50 10.39 -1.50 -17.99
CA GLU A 50 11.86 -1.60 -18.02
C GLU A 50 12.52 -1.20 -16.70
N GLU A 51 11.74 -0.72 -15.72
CA GLU A 51 12.25 -0.20 -14.46
C GLU A 51 11.52 -0.83 -13.27
N PRO A 52 12.21 -1.07 -12.13
CA PRO A 52 11.59 -1.57 -10.92
C PRO A 52 10.84 -0.45 -10.18
N LEU A 53 10.01 0.30 -10.89
CA LEU A 53 9.27 1.45 -10.38
C LEU A 53 7.77 1.31 -10.62
N VAL A 54 7.01 1.91 -9.72
CA VAL A 54 5.55 2.04 -9.79
C VAL A 54 5.17 3.50 -9.89
N ILE A 55 4.37 3.84 -10.88
CA ILE A 55 3.63 5.09 -10.95
C ILE A 55 2.25 4.85 -10.34
N LYS A 56 1.98 5.42 -9.17
CA LYS A 56 0.66 5.40 -8.54
C LYS A 56 -0.07 6.68 -8.90
N VAL A 57 -1.14 6.57 -9.69
CA VAL A 57 -1.94 7.71 -10.18
C VAL A 57 -3.30 7.72 -9.50
N PHE A 58 -3.63 8.84 -8.88
CA PHE A 58 -4.83 9.05 -8.09
C PHE A 58 -5.97 9.55 -8.98
N TYR A 59 -7.18 9.03 -8.74
CA TYR A 59 -8.37 9.46 -9.45
C TYR A 59 -8.77 10.87 -8.97
N PRO A 60 -9.26 11.77 -9.83
CA PRO A 60 -9.93 12.98 -9.35
C PRO A 60 -11.18 12.59 -8.55
N PRO A 61 -11.42 13.09 -7.32
CA PRO A 61 -10.79 14.24 -6.67
C PRO A 61 -9.83 13.87 -5.50
N TYR A 62 -8.99 12.84 -5.65
CA TYR A 62 -8.11 12.33 -4.59
C TYR A 62 -6.71 12.95 -4.57
N GLU A 63 -6.50 14.12 -5.17
CA GLU A 63 -5.22 14.85 -5.21
C GLU A 63 -4.68 15.10 -3.79
N THR A 64 -5.54 15.50 -2.85
CA THR A 64 -5.13 15.68 -1.45
C THR A 64 -4.63 14.38 -0.79
N ILE A 65 -5.11 13.22 -1.22
CA ILE A 65 -4.59 11.92 -0.74
C ILE A 65 -3.19 11.68 -1.33
N ALA A 66 -2.97 12.03 -2.60
CA ALA A 66 -1.66 11.95 -3.24
C ALA A 66 -0.63 12.81 -2.48
N GLU A 67 -0.98 14.05 -2.17
CA GLU A 67 -0.14 14.97 -1.38
C GLU A 67 0.18 14.41 0.02
N GLN A 68 -0.82 13.85 0.71
CA GLN A 68 -0.61 13.21 2.02
C GLN A 68 0.35 12.03 1.94
N GLU A 69 0.19 11.16 0.95
CA GLU A 69 1.04 9.98 0.78
C GLU A 69 2.47 10.36 0.42
N GLN A 70 2.65 11.32 -0.50
CA GLN A 70 3.94 11.91 -0.84
C GLN A 70 4.65 12.50 0.38
N HIS A 71 3.93 13.26 1.22
CA HIS A 71 4.48 13.80 2.47
C HIS A 71 4.92 12.71 3.44
N ASN A 72 4.12 11.65 3.57
CA ASN A 72 4.46 10.53 4.45
C ASN A 72 5.70 9.78 3.96
N TYR A 73 5.83 9.53 2.66
CA TYR A 73 7.03 8.89 2.10
C TYR A 73 8.29 9.74 2.30
N ARG A 74 8.20 11.07 2.16
CA ARG A 74 9.33 11.96 2.45
C ARG A 74 9.83 11.83 3.89
N LYS A 75 8.92 11.65 4.85
CA LYS A 75 9.28 11.46 6.26
C LYS A 75 9.94 10.11 6.53
N VAL A 76 9.66 9.08 5.73
CA VAL A 76 10.20 7.73 5.94
C VAL A 76 11.29 7.31 4.95
N LYS A 77 11.79 8.24 4.14
CA LYS A 77 12.75 7.99 3.05
C LYS A 77 14.03 7.24 3.44
N GLU A 78 14.47 7.33 4.70
CA GLU A 78 15.69 6.68 5.19
C GLU A 78 15.44 5.24 5.70
N SER A 79 14.21 4.75 5.64
CA SER A 79 13.83 3.43 6.14
C SER A 79 13.58 2.45 5.01
N SER A 80 14.34 1.35 5.00
CA SER A 80 14.14 0.22 4.07
C SER A 80 12.79 -0.50 4.18
N TYR A 81 12.01 -0.25 5.24
CA TYR A 81 10.65 -0.80 5.38
C TYR A 81 9.60 -0.13 4.48
N TYR A 82 9.95 0.93 3.75
CA TYR A 82 9.04 1.66 2.88
C TYR A 82 9.67 1.81 1.49
N PRO A 83 8.86 1.80 0.42
CA PRO A 83 9.32 2.24 -0.89
C PRO A 83 9.96 3.63 -0.86
N THR A 84 11.06 3.79 -1.58
CA THR A 84 11.68 5.09 -1.85
C THR A 84 10.78 5.90 -2.77
N LEU A 85 10.55 7.17 -2.43
CA LEU A 85 9.88 8.13 -3.30
C LEU A 85 10.90 8.82 -4.22
N TYR A 86 10.76 8.61 -5.52
CA TYR A 86 11.63 9.20 -6.55
C TYR A 86 11.07 10.51 -7.08
N GLU A 87 9.79 10.52 -7.39
CA GLU A 87 9.11 11.67 -7.98
C GLU A 87 7.66 11.72 -7.53
N SER A 88 7.05 12.89 -7.67
CA SER A 88 5.65 13.12 -7.34
C SER A 88 5.15 14.39 -7.99
N GLY A 89 3.94 14.34 -8.51
CA GLY A 89 3.19 15.50 -9.01
C GLY A 89 1.93 15.74 -8.19
N SER A 90 0.97 16.48 -8.76
CA SER A 90 -0.29 16.84 -8.10
C SER A 90 -1.21 15.64 -7.85
N ASN A 91 -1.17 14.62 -8.73
CA ASN A 91 -2.06 13.46 -8.65
C ASN A 91 -1.32 12.12 -8.84
N TYR A 92 0.00 12.11 -8.75
CA TYR A 92 0.78 10.87 -8.87
C TYR A 92 2.04 10.88 -8.01
N LEU A 93 2.54 9.69 -7.74
CA LEU A 93 3.85 9.46 -7.13
C LEU A 93 4.56 8.28 -7.80
N VAL A 94 5.88 8.34 -7.82
CA VAL A 94 6.77 7.32 -8.38
C VAL A 94 7.59 6.75 -7.24
N ILE A 95 7.41 5.46 -6.98
CA ILE A 95 8.03 4.74 -5.87
C ILE A 95 8.63 3.42 -6.33
N ASP A 96 9.46 2.80 -5.49
CA ASP A 96 9.95 1.43 -5.69
C ASP A 96 8.80 0.45 -6.00
N TYR A 97 9.01 -0.40 -6.99
CA TYR A 97 8.24 -1.62 -7.15
C TYR A 97 8.77 -2.69 -6.19
N ILE A 98 7.91 -3.12 -5.27
CA ILE A 98 8.24 -4.22 -4.34
C ILE A 98 7.76 -5.54 -4.95
N ASP A 99 8.69 -6.39 -5.43
CA ASP A 99 8.40 -7.76 -5.82
C ASP A 99 8.17 -8.64 -4.58
N GLY A 100 6.92 -8.71 -4.14
CA GLY A 100 6.55 -9.42 -2.93
C GLY A 100 5.09 -9.86 -2.91
N ARG A 101 4.78 -10.71 -1.94
CA ARG A 101 3.40 -11.12 -1.65
C ARG A 101 2.85 -10.26 -0.53
N THR A 102 1.62 -9.79 -0.69
CA THR A 102 0.90 -9.19 0.43
C THR A 102 0.66 -10.24 1.52
N PHE A 103 0.54 -9.85 2.78
CA PHE A 103 0.17 -10.79 3.84
C PHE A 103 -1.19 -11.43 3.56
N PHE A 104 -2.08 -10.71 2.88
CA PHE A 104 -3.35 -11.26 2.41
C PHE A 104 -3.14 -12.44 1.44
N GLN A 105 -2.29 -12.26 0.43
CA GLN A 105 -1.92 -13.34 -0.48
C GLN A 105 -1.20 -14.48 0.25
N CYS A 106 -0.39 -14.17 1.26
CA CYS A 106 0.25 -15.21 2.07
C CYS A 106 -0.78 -16.09 2.77
N LEU A 107 -1.81 -15.49 3.37
CA LEU A 107 -2.92 -16.25 3.96
C LEU A 107 -3.71 -17.03 2.92
N GLU A 108 -3.97 -16.44 1.74
CA GLU A 108 -4.72 -17.08 0.65
C GLU A 108 -3.99 -18.31 0.08
N GLU A 109 -2.69 -18.18 -0.13
CA GLU A 109 -1.85 -19.20 -0.77
C GLU A 109 -1.26 -20.20 0.24
N GLY A 110 -1.36 -19.89 1.53
CA GLY A 110 -0.79 -20.66 2.63
C GLY A 110 0.71 -20.53 2.78
N ILE A 111 1.24 -19.36 2.40
CA ILE A 111 2.61 -18.98 2.68
C ILE A 111 2.69 -18.56 4.16
N PRO A 112 3.58 -19.17 4.97
CA PRO A 112 3.71 -18.82 6.37
C PRO A 112 4.08 -17.35 6.59
N ILE A 113 3.33 -16.67 7.45
CA ILE A 113 3.71 -15.37 8.02
C ILE A 113 4.57 -15.69 9.25
N LEU A 114 5.86 -15.40 9.16
CA LEU A 114 6.81 -15.72 10.22
C LEU A 114 6.73 -14.69 11.37
N PRO A 115 7.09 -15.06 12.62
CA PRO A 115 7.17 -14.11 13.73
C PRO A 115 8.09 -12.92 13.44
N ASP A 116 9.17 -13.16 12.68
CA ASP A 116 10.08 -12.12 12.23
C ASP A 116 9.39 -11.06 11.34
N TYR A 117 8.43 -11.46 10.50
CA TYR A 117 7.69 -10.50 9.67
C TYR A 117 6.85 -9.56 10.53
N VAL A 118 6.22 -10.09 11.58
CA VAL A 118 5.46 -9.29 12.56
C VAL A 118 6.40 -8.32 13.28
N HIS A 119 7.61 -8.78 13.64
CA HIS A 119 8.62 -7.92 14.26
C HIS A 119 9.11 -6.80 13.33
N GLN A 120 9.35 -7.10 12.04
CA GLN A 120 9.72 -6.09 11.04
C GLN A 120 8.61 -5.04 10.86
N VAL A 121 7.33 -5.44 10.86
CA VAL A 121 6.22 -4.47 10.86
C VAL A 121 6.26 -3.58 12.11
N ASP A 122 6.46 -4.14 13.30
CA ASP A 122 6.58 -3.33 14.53
C ASP A 122 7.72 -2.32 14.44
N GLN A 123 8.88 -2.72 13.91
CA GLN A 123 10.02 -1.84 13.71
C GLN A 123 9.71 -0.71 12.72
N ALA A 124 9.05 -1.03 11.59
CA ALA A 124 8.63 -0.05 10.59
C ALA A 124 7.67 0.99 11.21
N LEU A 125 6.61 0.54 11.89
CA LEU A 125 5.64 1.43 12.52
C LEU A 125 6.27 2.27 13.64
N SER A 126 7.19 1.70 14.40
CA SER A 126 7.93 2.43 15.44
C SER A 126 8.84 3.49 14.83
N TYR A 127 9.49 3.18 13.70
CA TYR A 127 10.27 4.15 12.95
C TYR A 127 9.40 5.30 12.45
N ALA A 128 8.27 5.03 11.80
CA ALA A 128 7.34 6.06 11.33
C ALA A 128 6.88 6.98 12.48
N LYS A 129 6.59 6.43 13.66
CA LYS A 129 6.27 7.23 14.86
C LYS A 129 7.40 8.18 15.26
N ARG A 130 8.65 7.73 15.22
CA ARG A 130 9.82 8.59 15.49
C ARG A 130 9.99 9.71 14.47
N GLN A 131 9.50 9.52 13.24
CA GLN A 131 9.47 10.55 12.19
C GLN A 131 8.24 11.48 12.30
N GLY A 132 7.50 11.43 13.41
CA GLY A 132 6.33 12.27 13.63
C GLY A 132 5.14 11.91 12.73
N LEU A 133 5.01 10.63 12.38
CA LEU A 133 3.81 10.06 11.77
C LEU A 133 2.99 9.32 12.83
N ASN A 134 1.71 9.13 12.54
CA ASN A 134 0.80 8.27 13.28
C ASN A 134 0.29 7.15 12.36
N PRO A 135 0.98 5.99 12.33
CA PRO A 135 0.61 4.88 11.46
C PRO A 135 -0.85 4.45 11.65
N SER A 136 -1.60 4.43 10.55
CA SER A 136 -3.01 4.06 10.53
C SER A 136 -3.40 3.46 9.17
N ASP A 137 -4.60 2.89 9.08
CA ASP A 137 -5.07 2.10 7.93
C ASP A 137 -4.15 0.90 7.61
N ILE A 138 -3.64 0.25 8.66
CA ILE A 138 -2.80 -0.95 8.52
C ILE A 138 -3.69 -2.15 8.27
N HIS A 139 -3.52 -2.78 7.11
CA HIS A 139 -4.24 -3.99 6.75
C HIS A 139 -3.36 -4.93 5.92
N LEU A 140 -3.78 -6.20 5.82
CA LEU A 140 -2.99 -7.26 5.19
C LEU A 140 -2.61 -6.99 3.71
N HIS A 141 -3.33 -6.13 3.00
CA HIS A 141 -2.98 -5.71 1.63
C HIS A 141 -1.85 -4.67 1.56
N ASN A 142 -1.54 -3.98 2.65
CA ASN A 142 -0.51 -2.94 2.70
C ASN A 142 0.84 -3.48 3.19
N LEU A 143 0.87 -4.71 3.68
CA LEU A 143 2.05 -5.39 4.19
C LEU A 143 2.52 -6.38 3.14
N LEU A 144 3.71 -6.15 2.57
CA LEU A 144 4.33 -7.04 1.61
C LEU A 144 5.53 -7.72 2.23
N VAL A 145 5.80 -8.95 1.82
CA VAL A 145 7.04 -9.66 2.10
C VAL A 145 7.70 -10.07 0.79
N THR A 146 8.99 -9.74 0.64
CA THR A 146 9.78 -10.12 -0.54
C THR A 146 10.31 -11.55 -0.41
N LYS A 147 10.90 -12.09 -1.49
CA LYS A 147 11.53 -13.42 -1.48
C LYS A 147 12.72 -13.51 -0.52
N GLU A 148 13.35 -12.38 -0.22
CA GLU A 148 14.44 -12.23 0.76
C GLU A 148 13.92 -12.02 2.19
N ASN A 149 12.64 -12.33 2.46
CA ASN A 149 12.02 -12.22 3.77
C ASN A 149 12.02 -10.80 4.36
N ARG A 150 12.03 -9.77 3.51
CA ARG A 150 11.96 -8.36 3.93
C ARG A 150 10.55 -7.82 3.83
N VAL A 151 10.07 -7.23 4.93
CA VAL A 151 8.75 -6.62 4.98
C VAL A 151 8.80 -5.18 4.46
N HIS A 152 7.82 -4.82 3.64
CA HIS A 152 7.60 -3.44 3.21
C HIS A 152 6.16 -3.04 3.49
N ILE A 153 5.96 -1.80 3.93
CA ILE A 153 4.64 -1.19 4.11
C ILE A 153 4.41 -0.21 2.96
N ILE A 154 3.30 -0.39 2.26
CA ILE A 154 2.85 0.49 1.17
C ILE A 154 1.54 1.19 1.55
N ASP A 155 1.09 2.11 0.70
CA ASP A 155 -0.19 2.83 0.85
C ASP A 155 -0.31 3.57 2.19
N ILE A 156 0.72 4.35 2.52
CA ILE A 156 0.85 5.04 3.81
C ILE A 156 0.12 6.38 3.85
N ALA A 157 -0.85 6.65 2.96
CA ALA A 157 -1.54 7.95 2.86
C ALA A 157 -2.17 8.42 4.19
N ARG A 158 -2.65 7.47 5.01
CA ARG A 158 -3.33 7.75 6.28
C ARG A 158 -2.38 7.98 7.46
N PHE A 159 -1.07 7.82 7.30
CA PHE A 159 -0.09 7.92 8.40
C PHE A 159 0.04 9.32 9.01
N SER A 160 -0.56 10.36 8.42
CA SER A 160 -0.59 11.71 8.99
C SER A 160 -1.88 12.04 9.75
N GLN A 161 -2.81 11.09 9.89
CA GLN A 161 -4.07 11.33 10.60
C GLN A 161 -3.87 11.39 12.12
N THR A 162 -4.68 12.18 12.80
CA THR A 162 -4.61 12.36 14.27
C THR A 162 -5.40 11.32 15.06
N LYS A 163 -6.18 10.47 14.39
CA LYS A 163 -7.04 9.49 15.06
C LYS A 163 -6.19 8.35 15.68
N PRO A 164 -6.51 7.89 16.90
CA PRO A 164 -5.89 6.67 17.42
C PRO A 164 -6.23 5.49 16.51
N CYS A 165 -5.26 4.62 16.27
CA CYS A 165 -5.42 3.44 15.43
C CYS A 165 -4.94 2.19 16.17
N TYR A 166 -5.81 1.18 16.25
CA TYR A 166 -5.54 -0.11 16.91
C TYR A 166 -5.41 -1.27 15.92
N GLN A 167 -5.58 -1.01 14.61
CA GLN A 167 -5.68 -2.06 13.58
C GLN A 167 -4.47 -3.00 13.56
N TRP A 168 -3.25 -2.47 13.66
CA TRP A 168 -2.07 -3.32 13.73
C TRP A 168 -2.02 -4.15 15.02
N ASN A 169 -2.40 -3.56 16.16
CA ASN A 169 -2.43 -4.29 17.43
C ASN A 169 -3.46 -5.42 17.40
N ASP A 170 -4.62 -5.19 16.78
CA ASP A 170 -5.65 -6.20 16.61
C ASP A 170 -5.21 -7.33 15.67
N LEU A 171 -4.58 -6.98 14.53
CA LEU A 171 -3.99 -7.96 13.61
C LEU A 171 -2.91 -8.81 14.30
N LYS A 172 -2.02 -8.15 15.04
CA LYS A 172 -0.95 -8.80 15.82
C LYS A 172 -1.52 -9.70 16.91
N ALA A 173 -2.53 -9.26 17.65
CA ALA A 173 -3.22 -10.07 18.65
C ALA A 173 -3.90 -11.29 18.00
N GLY A 174 -4.56 -11.10 16.86
CA GLY A 174 -5.15 -12.18 16.07
C GLY A 174 -4.11 -13.21 15.62
N TYR A 175 -2.95 -12.74 15.16
CA TYR A 175 -1.81 -13.58 14.80
C TYR A 175 -1.38 -14.47 15.97
N TYR A 176 -1.02 -13.89 17.12
CA TYR A 176 -0.55 -14.69 18.26
C TYR A 176 -1.62 -15.59 18.88
N LYS A 177 -2.90 -15.19 18.82
CA LYS A 177 -4.00 -15.95 19.42
C LYS A 177 -4.43 -17.13 18.55
N HIS A 178 -4.55 -16.92 17.24
CA HIS A 178 -5.23 -17.84 16.33
C HIS A 178 -4.29 -18.47 15.30
N TYR A 179 -3.37 -17.72 14.71
CA TYR A 179 -2.61 -18.15 13.52
C TYR A 179 -1.79 -19.43 13.74
N HIS A 180 -1.26 -19.62 14.95
CA HIS A 180 -0.44 -20.79 15.30
C HIS A 180 -1.24 -21.98 15.86
N ARG A 181 -2.57 -21.90 15.88
CA ARG A 181 -3.41 -22.97 16.45
C ARG A 181 -3.75 -24.02 15.41
N ALA A 182 -3.90 -25.26 15.86
CA ALA A 182 -4.20 -26.40 14.98
C ALA A 182 -5.51 -26.27 14.17
N TYR A 183 -6.47 -25.46 14.64
CA TYR A 183 -7.71 -25.20 13.91
C TYR A 183 -7.56 -24.12 12.82
N PHE A 184 -6.46 -23.36 12.82
CA PHE A 184 -6.26 -22.31 11.83
C PHE A 184 -5.91 -22.95 10.48
N PRO A 185 -6.67 -22.67 9.42
CA PRO A 185 -6.44 -23.33 8.14
C PRO A 185 -5.11 -22.86 7.53
N SER A 186 -4.39 -23.78 6.91
CA SER A 186 -3.14 -23.45 6.21
C SER A 186 -3.37 -22.47 5.06
N LYS A 187 -4.52 -22.56 4.39
CA LYS A 187 -4.97 -21.61 3.36
C LYS A 187 -6.31 -21.01 3.77
N VAL A 188 -6.37 -19.69 3.83
CA VAL A 188 -7.57 -18.94 4.23
C VAL A 188 -8.31 -18.52 2.96
N PRO A 189 -9.53 -19.02 2.69
CA PRO A 189 -10.26 -18.61 1.49
C PRO A 189 -10.54 -17.10 1.47
N ARG A 190 -10.41 -16.49 0.28
CA ARG A 190 -10.62 -15.05 0.06
C ARG A 190 -11.97 -14.54 0.59
N TRP A 191 -13.05 -15.29 0.37
CA TRP A 191 -14.38 -14.90 0.84
C TRP A 191 -14.44 -14.78 2.37
N MET A 192 -13.73 -15.65 3.10
CA MET A 192 -13.70 -15.64 4.56
C MET A 192 -12.90 -14.44 5.08
N MET A 193 -11.74 -14.15 4.48
CA MET A 193 -10.97 -12.95 4.82
C MET A 193 -11.75 -11.67 4.54
N ASN A 194 -12.45 -11.61 3.39
CA ASN A 194 -13.30 -10.46 3.05
C ASN A 194 -14.48 -10.29 4.01
N LEU A 195 -15.05 -11.39 4.49
CA LEU A 195 -16.11 -11.37 5.50
C LEU A 195 -15.58 -10.81 6.83
N VAL A 196 -14.46 -11.34 7.33
CA VAL A 196 -13.82 -10.86 8.57
C VAL A 196 -13.44 -9.38 8.45
N ALA A 197 -12.84 -8.97 7.33
CA ALA A 197 -12.50 -7.57 7.09
C ALA A 197 -13.74 -6.67 7.05
N SER A 198 -14.87 -7.17 6.53
CA SER A 198 -16.13 -6.41 6.49
C SER A 198 -16.76 -6.27 7.88
N ILE A 199 -16.77 -7.33 8.68
CA ILE A 199 -17.25 -7.30 10.07
C ILE A 199 -16.37 -6.35 10.90
N TYR A 200 -15.05 -6.47 10.78
CA TYR A 200 -14.11 -5.63 11.52
C TYR A 200 -14.29 -4.14 11.21
N ARG A 201 -14.53 -3.79 9.94
CA ARG A 201 -14.85 -2.40 9.54
C ARG A 201 -16.16 -1.90 10.13
N ALA A 202 -17.17 -2.77 10.29
CA ALA A 202 -18.45 -2.40 10.90
C ALA A 202 -18.34 -2.19 12.41
N THR A 203 -17.41 -2.87 13.09
CA THR A 203 -17.18 -2.74 14.54
C THR A 203 -16.25 -1.58 14.94
N GLN A 204 -15.57 -0.95 13.98
CA GLN A 204 -14.60 0.14 14.19
C GLN A 204 -15.12 1.52 13.74
N GLN A 205 -16.44 1.66 13.53
CA GLN A 205 -17.13 2.94 13.30
C GLN A 205 -17.68 3.52 14.58
#